data_AF-H1PRT3-F1
#
_entry.id   AF-H1PRT3-F1
#
_cell.length_a   1.000
_cell.length_b   1.000
_cell.length_c   1.000
_cell.angle_alpha   90.00
_cell.angle_beta   90.00
_cell.angle_gamma   90.00
#
_symmetry.space_group_name_H-M   'P 1'
#
loop_
_entity.id
_entity.type
_entity.pdbx_description
1 polymer ?
#
loop_
_entity_poly.entity_id
_entity_poly.type
_entity_poly.pdbx_seq_one_letter_code
_entity_poly.pdbx_strand_id
1 'polypeptide(L)'
;MKKILIFLEIFTFSILAFGLKDNEAEVKVTAEFMAPVTIETTDADFGTIIAQSYSQGNFPSTDSGNNGAKNGTLTIKGDGQVFISWKDKNSSGDFEPSWDKLNIKLKKDGDNSGSTPTLDSQFWITDNIKNSISNITVDEKGTKLNVVGELTNVTSNTPSGTYSGAITIRVSYDDSL
;
A
#
# COMPACT_ATOMS: atom_id res chain seq x y z
N MET A 1 53.90 39.92 27.55
CA MET A 1 54.56 39.69 26.24
C MET A 1 53.50 39.04 25.34
N LYS A 2 53.09 39.51 24.17
CA LYS A 2 53.57 40.50 23.18
C LYS A 2 52.50 41.57 22.92
N LYS A 3 52.98 42.75 22.48
CA LYS A 3 52.23 43.93 22.01
C LYS A 3 51.87 43.77 20.53
N ILE A 4 50.84 44.49 20.05
CA ILE A 4 50.86 45.48 18.94
C ILE A 4 49.37 45.81 18.56
N LEU A 5 48.81 47.02 18.78
CA LEU A 5 48.94 48.34 18.07
C LEU A 5 48.29 48.26 16.65
N ILE A 6 47.35 49.08 16.14
CA ILE A 6 47.20 50.55 15.99
C ILE A 6 45.85 50.87 15.31
N PHE A 7 45.25 52.03 15.65
CA PHE A 7 44.47 53.06 14.88
C PHE A 7 43.69 52.65 13.61
N LEU A 8 42.38 52.92 13.49
CA LEU A 8 41.68 54.22 13.27
C LEU A 8 41.19 54.27 11.83
N GLU A 9 39.88 54.13 11.62
CA GLU A 9 39.19 54.95 10.63
C GLU A 9 37.92 55.50 11.25
N ILE A 10 37.91 56.82 11.35
CA ILE A 10 36.76 57.64 11.67
C ILE A 10 35.86 57.58 10.44
N PHE A 11 34.63 57.08 10.59
CA PHE A 11 33.54 57.54 9.75
C PHE A 11 32.46 58.15 10.63
N THR A 12 32.50 59.48 10.72
CA THR A 12 31.41 60.29 11.21
C THR A 12 30.21 60.09 10.28
N PHE A 13 29.20 59.34 10.71
CA PHE A 13 27.85 59.54 10.18
C PHE A 13 27.11 60.46 11.12
N SER A 14 27.01 61.71 10.67
CA SER A 14 26.14 62.74 11.19
C SER A 14 24.73 62.19 11.42
N ILE A 15 24.19 62.44 12.61
CA ILE A 15 22.84 62.10 13.02
C ILE A 15 21.85 62.94 12.20
N LEU A 16 21.42 62.46 11.05
CA LEU A 16 20.23 62.95 10.35
C LEU A 16 19.58 61.78 9.63
N ALA A 17 18.85 60.95 10.36
CA ALA A 17 17.85 60.07 9.79
C ALA A 17 16.57 60.20 10.61
N PHE A 18 15.60 60.85 9.99
CA PHE A 18 14.21 60.97 10.39
C PHE A 18 13.64 59.60 10.78
N GLY A 19 12.75 59.58 11.78
CA GLY A 19 12.16 58.37 12.33
C GLY A 19 11.70 57.38 11.25
N LEU A 20 12.35 56.23 11.22
CA LEU A 20 11.79 55.04 10.61
C LEU A 20 10.94 54.40 11.71
N LYS A 21 9.62 54.31 11.48
CA LYS A 21 8.82 53.34 12.22
C LYS A 21 9.51 51.99 12.06
N ASP A 22 9.86 51.33 13.16
CA ASP A 22 10.26 49.93 13.11
C ASP A 22 9.12 49.16 12.42
N ASN A 23 9.38 48.72 11.19
CA ASN A 23 8.43 47.96 10.39
C ASN A 23 8.63 46.49 10.76
N GLU A 24 7.99 46.08 11.84
CA GLU A 24 7.96 44.69 12.28
C GLU A 24 6.82 43.94 11.56
N ALA A 25 7.11 42.73 11.07
CA ALA A 25 6.13 41.83 10.50
C ALA A 25 6.31 40.43 11.12
N GLU A 26 5.20 39.82 11.52
CA GLU A 26 5.18 38.49 12.12
C GLU A 26 5.01 37.43 11.02
N VAL A 27 5.83 36.38 11.07
CA VAL A 27 5.63 35.17 10.25
C VAL A 27 5.01 34.10 11.13
N LYS A 28 3.78 33.70 10.80
CA LYS A 28 3.13 32.57 11.45
C LYS A 28 3.68 31.26 10.88
N VAL A 29 4.36 30.49 11.71
CA VAL A 29 4.88 29.15 11.38
C VAL A 29 4.03 28.11 12.08
N THR A 30 3.48 27.15 11.32
CA THR A 30 2.68 26.04 11.84
C THR A 30 3.18 24.72 11.27
N ALA A 31 3.05 23.65 12.07
CA ALA A 31 3.29 22.27 11.65
C ALA A 31 2.18 21.38 12.21
N GLU A 32 1.74 20.40 11.43
CA GLU A 32 0.79 19.37 11.83
C GLU A 32 1.51 18.01 11.83
N PHE A 33 1.19 17.17 12.82
CA PHE A 33 1.79 15.85 12.97
C PHE A 33 0.70 14.79 12.83
N MET A 34 0.88 13.87 11.88
CA MET A 34 -0.04 12.75 11.67
C MET A 34 0.45 11.50 12.42
N ALA A 35 -0.49 10.67 12.88
CA ALA A 35 -0.17 9.35 13.41
C ALA A 35 0.52 8.48 12.35
N PRO A 36 1.41 7.53 12.70
CA PRO A 36 2.00 6.63 11.72
C PRO A 36 0.96 5.66 11.15
N VAL A 37 1.06 5.34 9.85
CA VAL A 37 0.24 4.29 9.25
C VAL A 37 0.69 2.92 9.75
N THR A 38 -0.25 2.11 10.20
CA THR A 38 -0.01 0.70 10.56
C THR A 38 -0.89 -0.22 9.73
N ILE A 39 -0.34 -1.37 9.33
CA ILE A 39 -1.01 -2.35 8.47
C ILE A 39 -0.96 -3.71 9.15
N GLU A 40 -2.11 -4.36 9.27
CA GLU A 40 -2.25 -5.74 9.73
C GLU A 40 -2.98 -6.55 8.66
N THR A 41 -2.48 -7.75 8.34
CA THR A 41 -3.08 -8.62 7.31
C THR A 41 -3.39 -10.02 7.83
N THR A 42 -4.39 -10.66 7.23
CA THR A 42 -4.61 -12.11 7.38
C THR A 42 -4.60 -12.79 6.00
N ASP A 43 -4.23 -14.06 5.99
CA ASP A 43 -4.08 -14.83 4.75
C ASP A 43 -5.43 -15.09 4.08
N ALA A 44 -5.44 -15.00 2.75
CA ALA A 44 -6.52 -15.50 1.91
C ALA A 44 -6.21 -16.96 1.53
N ASP A 45 -7.21 -17.84 1.60
CA ASP A 45 -7.03 -19.27 1.37
C ASP A 45 -8.14 -19.84 0.49
N PHE A 46 -7.80 -20.49 -0.62
CA PHE A 46 -8.77 -21.14 -1.49
C PHE A 46 -9.23 -22.51 -0.98
N GLY A 47 -8.63 -23.05 0.08
CA GLY A 47 -8.94 -24.36 0.62
C GLY A 47 -8.56 -25.49 -0.34
N THR A 48 -9.27 -26.62 -0.23
CA THR A 48 -9.03 -27.78 -1.11
C THR A 48 -9.86 -27.65 -2.39
N ILE A 49 -9.19 -27.76 -3.54
CA ILE A 49 -9.83 -27.68 -4.85
C ILE A 49 -9.67 -29.01 -5.60
N ILE A 50 -10.77 -29.50 -6.15
CA ILE A 50 -10.76 -30.63 -7.08
C ILE A 50 -10.48 -30.09 -8.49
N ALA A 51 -9.40 -30.58 -9.11
CA ALA A 51 -9.05 -30.24 -10.48
C ALA A 51 -10.03 -30.92 -11.45
N GLN A 52 -10.87 -30.13 -12.10
CA GLN A 52 -11.79 -30.56 -13.14
C GLN A 52 -11.91 -29.45 -14.19
N SER A 53 -12.43 -29.78 -15.37
CA SER A 53 -12.68 -28.76 -16.41
C SER A 53 -13.93 -27.98 -16.05
N TYR A 54 -13.75 -26.82 -15.45
CA TYR A 54 -14.84 -25.90 -15.17
C TYR A 54 -15.26 -25.19 -16.47
N SER A 55 -16.57 -25.12 -16.74
CA SER A 55 -17.11 -24.36 -17.88
C SER A 55 -16.98 -22.85 -17.64
N GLN A 56 -17.04 -22.02 -18.69
CA GLN A 56 -17.01 -20.55 -18.52
C GLN A 56 -18.06 -20.09 -17.50
N GLY A 57 -17.63 -19.28 -16.52
CA GLY A 57 -18.46 -18.76 -15.43
C GLY A 57 -18.69 -19.73 -14.26
N ASN A 58 -18.20 -20.97 -14.37
CA ASN A 58 -18.12 -21.91 -13.27
C ASN A 58 -16.68 -21.86 -12.75
N PHE A 59 -16.49 -21.49 -11.49
CA PHE A 59 -15.17 -21.50 -10.85
C PHE A 59 -15.12 -22.69 -9.88
N PRO A 60 -13.94 -23.08 -9.39
CA PRO A 60 -13.86 -24.03 -8.29
C PRO A 60 -14.79 -23.65 -7.14
N SER A 61 -15.67 -24.58 -6.75
CA SER A 61 -16.36 -24.46 -5.47
C SER A 61 -15.35 -24.77 -4.39
N THR A 62 -15.06 -23.78 -3.56
CA THR A 62 -14.20 -23.91 -2.39
C THR A 62 -15.10 -24.09 -1.16
N ASP A 63 -14.54 -24.64 -0.08
CA ASP A 63 -15.26 -24.75 1.20
C ASP A 63 -15.62 -23.37 1.81
N SER A 64 -15.10 -22.28 1.24
CA SER A 64 -15.33 -20.89 1.62
C SER A 64 -16.47 -20.19 0.86
N GLY A 65 -17.18 -20.90 -0.04
CA GLY A 65 -18.37 -20.39 -0.74
C GLY A 65 -18.22 -20.42 -2.27
N ASN A 66 -19.32 -20.15 -2.99
CA ASN A 66 -19.32 -20.16 -4.46
C ASN A 66 -18.21 -19.24 -4.99
N ASN A 67 -17.21 -19.84 -5.64
CA ASN A 67 -16.16 -19.18 -6.43
C ASN A 67 -15.05 -18.42 -5.64
N GLY A 68 -14.96 -18.50 -4.31
CA GLY A 68 -14.10 -17.57 -3.54
C GLY A 68 -13.12 -18.21 -2.58
N ALA A 69 -11.91 -17.66 -2.45
CA ALA A 69 -11.07 -17.92 -1.27
C ALA A 69 -11.83 -17.54 0.02
N LYS A 70 -11.48 -18.17 1.14
CA LYS A 70 -11.63 -17.54 2.46
C LYS A 70 -10.91 -16.20 2.36
N ASN A 71 -11.67 -15.13 2.51
CA ASN A 71 -11.13 -13.77 2.38
C ASN A 71 -9.99 -13.55 3.38
N GLY A 72 -8.88 -13.03 2.86
CA GLY A 72 -7.90 -12.35 3.69
C GLY A 72 -8.45 -11.02 4.16
N THR A 73 -7.80 -10.41 5.14
CA THR A 73 -8.19 -9.09 5.65
C THR A 73 -7.02 -8.15 5.59
N LEU A 74 -7.32 -6.87 5.36
CA LEU A 74 -6.38 -5.76 5.44
C LEU A 74 -6.94 -4.74 6.44
N THR A 75 -6.29 -4.58 7.58
CA THR A 75 -6.64 -3.58 8.57
C THR A 75 -5.60 -2.46 8.54
N ILE A 76 -6.07 -1.23 8.34
CA ILE A 76 -5.22 -0.03 8.23
C ILE A 76 -5.62 0.94 9.34
N LYS A 77 -4.64 1.36 10.15
CA LYS A 77 -4.81 2.45 11.14
C LYS A 77 -3.93 3.62 10.76
N GLY A 78 -4.37 4.83 11.11
CA GLY A 78 -3.67 6.08 10.83
C GLY A 78 -4.51 7.27 11.29
N ASP A 79 -4.25 8.44 10.73
CA ASP A 79 -5.03 9.64 11.00
C ASP A 79 -5.09 10.48 9.72
N GLY A 80 -6.06 10.18 8.85
CA GLY A 80 -6.25 10.90 7.59
C GLY A 80 -6.64 10.02 6.40
N GLN A 81 -6.56 10.61 5.20
CA GLN A 81 -6.79 9.89 3.94
C GLN A 81 -5.52 9.15 3.52
N VAL A 82 -5.68 7.89 3.13
CA VAL A 82 -4.58 7.04 2.65
C VAL A 82 -4.90 6.45 1.30
N PHE A 83 -3.85 6.24 0.51
CA PHE A 83 -3.85 5.53 -0.75
C PHE A 83 -3.31 4.11 -0.59
N ILE A 84 -3.94 3.15 -1.24
CA ILE A 84 -3.59 1.73 -1.21
C ILE A 84 -3.08 1.33 -2.59
N SER A 85 -1.87 0.79 -2.61
CA SER A 85 -1.24 0.21 -3.79
C SER A 85 -0.73 -1.19 -3.48
N TRP A 86 -0.54 -2.00 -4.50
CA TRP A 86 -0.12 -3.40 -4.32
C TRP A 86 0.70 -3.90 -5.50
N LYS A 87 1.24 -5.10 -5.36
CA LYS A 87 1.78 -5.91 -6.45
C LYS A 87 1.91 -7.37 -6.04
N ASP A 88 2.06 -8.25 -7.03
CA ASP A 88 2.59 -9.60 -6.80
C ASP A 88 3.99 -9.47 -6.17
N LYS A 89 4.22 -10.15 -5.04
CA LYS A 89 5.51 -10.16 -4.32
C LYS A 89 6.67 -10.60 -5.22
N ASN A 90 6.39 -11.49 -6.18
CA ASN A 90 7.39 -12.00 -7.11
C ASN A 90 7.58 -11.11 -8.34
N SER A 91 6.78 -10.05 -8.50
CA SER A 91 6.90 -9.11 -9.62
C SER A 91 8.03 -8.11 -9.39
N SER A 92 8.87 -7.97 -10.43
CA SER A 92 9.85 -6.87 -10.52
C SER A 92 9.21 -5.53 -10.88
N GLY A 93 7.90 -5.51 -11.18
CA GLY A 93 7.17 -4.29 -11.47
C GLY A 93 6.99 -3.36 -10.26
N ASP A 94 6.58 -2.14 -10.56
CA ASP A 94 6.21 -1.13 -9.58
C ASP A 94 4.89 -1.50 -8.88
N PHE A 95 4.61 -0.80 -7.78
CA PHE A 95 3.31 -0.87 -7.13
C PHE A 95 2.26 -0.23 -8.03
N GLU A 96 1.17 -0.95 -8.26
CA GLU A 96 0.01 -0.44 -8.98
C GLU A 96 -1.11 -0.02 -8.01
N PRO A 97 -1.94 0.96 -8.38
CA PRO A 97 -3.14 1.30 -7.61
C PRO A 97 -4.06 0.10 -7.40
N SER A 98 -4.70 0.01 -6.25
CA SER A 98 -5.58 -1.13 -5.90
C SER A 98 -7.05 -1.03 -6.38
N TRP A 99 -7.31 -0.12 -7.31
CA TRP A 99 -8.61 0.06 -7.97
C TRP A 99 -8.92 -0.98 -9.07
N ASP A 100 -7.98 -1.83 -9.45
CA ASP A 100 -8.15 -2.85 -10.48
C ASP A 100 -7.77 -4.21 -9.92
N LYS A 101 -8.25 -5.31 -10.53
CA LYS A 101 -7.88 -6.65 -10.07
C LYS A 101 -6.37 -6.89 -10.25
N LEU A 102 -5.70 -7.34 -9.19
CA LEU A 102 -4.32 -7.79 -9.24
C LEU A 102 -4.26 -9.24 -9.75
N ASN A 103 -3.55 -9.46 -10.85
CA ASN A 103 -3.29 -10.81 -11.36
C ASN A 103 -2.05 -11.41 -10.67
N ILE A 104 -2.18 -12.64 -10.16
CA ILE A 104 -1.09 -13.34 -9.46
C ILE A 104 -0.99 -14.77 -9.99
N LYS A 105 0.26 -15.22 -10.13
CA LYS A 105 0.56 -16.63 -10.42
C LYS A 105 0.96 -17.35 -9.14
N LEU A 106 0.08 -18.24 -8.67
CA LEU A 106 0.41 -19.16 -7.59
C LEU A 106 1.35 -20.24 -8.15
N LYS A 107 2.43 -20.55 -7.43
CA LYS A 107 3.42 -21.56 -7.83
C LYS A 107 3.21 -22.83 -7.03
N LYS A 108 3.40 -23.98 -7.67
CA LYS A 108 3.37 -25.27 -6.98
C LYS A 108 4.55 -25.36 -5.99
N ASP A 109 4.24 -25.60 -4.73
CA ASP A 109 5.24 -25.69 -3.66
C ASP A 109 6.15 -26.91 -3.84
N GLY A 110 7.44 -26.72 -3.55
CA GLY A 110 8.47 -27.78 -3.63
C GLY A 110 8.85 -28.22 -5.05
N ASP A 111 8.20 -27.70 -6.09
CA ASP A 111 8.55 -27.97 -7.49
C ASP A 111 9.62 -26.97 -7.97
N ASN A 112 10.87 -27.44 -7.96
CA ASN A 112 12.04 -26.69 -8.40
C ASN A 112 12.39 -26.94 -9.88
N SER A 113 11.47 -27.47 -10.69
CA SER A 113 11.71 -27.63 -12.11
C SER A 113 11.83 -26.26 -12.80
N GLY A 114 12.55 -26.19 -13.92
CA GLY A 114 12.63 -24.96 -14.72
C GLY A 114 11.29 -24.51 -15.32
N SER A 115 10.23 -25.32 -15.16
CA SER A 115 8.88 -25.10 -15.67
C SER A 115 7.84 -25.42 -14.60
N THR A 116 8.04 -24.92 -13.37
CA THR A 116 7.12 -25.10 -12.24
C THR A 116 5.68 -24.78 -12.67
N PRO A 117 4.72 -25.70 -12.48
CA PRO A 117 3.31 -25.43 -12.75
C PRO A 117 2.83 -24.19 -11.98
N THR A 118 1.99 -23.39 -12.64
CA THR A 118 1.37 -22.20 -12.04
C THR A 118 -0.14 -22.22 -12.17
N LEU A 119 -0.80 -21.51 -11.27
CA LEU A 119 -2.23 -21.25 -11.32
C LEU A 119 -2.47 -19.74 -11.38
N ASP A 120 -3.24 -19.30 -12.37
CA ASP A 120 -3.65 -17.91 -12.47
C ASP A 120 -4.77 -17.62 -11.47
N SER A 121 -4.61 -16.49 -10.78
CA SER A 121 -5.53 -15.99 -9.77
C SER A 121 -5.69 -14.48 -9.90
N GLN A 122 -6.85 -13.98 -9.49
CA GLN A 122 -7.14 -12.55 -9.45
C GLN A 122 -7.57 -12.16 -8.06
N PHE A 123 -7.06 -11.03 -7.56
CA PHE A 123 -7.40 -10.50 -6.25
C PHE A 123 -7.94 -9.08 -6.33
N TRP A 124 -8.86 -8.73 -5.44
CA TRP A 124 -9.33 -7.35 -5.27
C TRP A 124 -9.58 -6.98 -3.80
N ILE A 125 -9.55 -5.69 -3.48
CA ILE A 125 -9.88 -5.15 -2.16
C ILE A 125 -11.34 -4.67 -2.15
N THR A 126 -12.08 -5.00 -1.09
CA THR A 126 -13.49 -4.60 -0.92
C THR A 126 -13.83 -4.33 0.54
N ASP A 127 -14.81 -3.45 0.79
CA ASP A 127 -15.43 -3.22 2.10
C ASP A 127 -16.77 -3.98 2.26
N ASN A 128 -17.04 -4.94 1.36
CA ASN A 128 -18.30 -5.66 1.13
C ASN A 128 -19.39 -4.88 0.35
N ILE A 129 -19.19 -3.58 0.11
CA ILE A 129 -20.14 -2.73 -0.64
C ILE A 129 -19.50 -2.29 -1.95
N LYS A 130 -18.29 -1.76 -1.89
CA LYS A 130 -17.47 -1.32 -3.01
C LYS A 130 -16.35 -2.31 -3.25
N ASN A 131 -16.24 -2.77 -4.49
CA ASN A 131 -15.06 -3.46 -4.95
C ASN A 131 -14.02 -2.43 -5.41
N SER A 132 -12.76 -2.84 -5.51
CA SER A 132 -11.70 -2.03 -6.12
C SER A 132 -11.40 -0.73 -5.36
N ILE A 133 -11.12 -0.85 -4.07
CA ILE A 133 -10.81 0.28 -3.19
C ILE A 133 -9.34 0.66 -3.29
N SER A 134 -9.04 1.89 -3.73
CA SER A 134 -7.68 2.46 -3.76
C SER A 134 -7.43 3.58 -2.76
N ASN A 135 -8.46 4.15 -2.13
CA ASN A 135 -8.31 5.14 -1.08
C ASN A 135 -9.38 4.97 0.00
N ILE A 136 -9.01 5.34 1.23
CA ILE A 136 -9.92 5.35 2.39
C ILE A 136 -9.50 6.45 3.36
N THR A 137 -10.45 6.90 4.19
CA THR A 137 -10.12 7.65 5.40
C THR A 137 -9.95 6.66 6.54
N VAL A 138 -8.87 6.79 7.30
CA VAL A 138 -8.55 5.94 8.45
C VAL A 138 -8.45 6.77 9.72
N ASP A 139 -8.73 6.11 10.84
CA ASP A 139 -8.49 6.61 12.18
C ASP A 139 -7.67 5.59 12.99
N GLU A 140 -7.38 5.91 14.25
CA GLU A 140 -6.61 5.06 15.15
C GLU A 140 -7.33 3.74 15.52
N LYS A 141 -8.66 3.65 15.34
CA LYS A 141 -9.43 2.43 15.60
C LYS A 141 -9.20 1.39 14.53
N GLY A 142 -8.95 1.85 13.30
CA GLY A 142 -8.60 1.03 12.17
C GLY A 142 -9.79 0.67 11.28
N THR A 143 -9.57 0.80 9.98
CA THR A 143 -10.52 0.41 8.95
C THR A 143 -10.16 -0.99 8.46
N LYS A 144 -11.15 -1.91 8.48
CA LYS A 144 -11.00 -3.28 7.99
C LYS A 144 -11.56 -3.42 6.58
N LEU A 145 -10.72 -3.89 5.66
CA LEU A 145 -11.06 -4.27 4.30
C LEU A 145 -10.86 -5.78 4.11
N ASN A 146 -11.50 -6.35 3.10
CA ASN A 146 -11.30 -7.72 2.68
C ASN A 146 -10.43 -7.79 1.44
N VAL A 147 -9.54 -8.78 1.41
CA VAL A 147 -8.78 -9.18 0.23
C VAL A 147 -9.41 -10.47 -0.29
N VAL A 148 -10.12 -10.36 -1.41
CA VAL A 148 -10.87 -11.46 -2.01
C VAL A 148 -10.11 -11.94 -3.23
N GLY A 149 -10.13 -13.26 -3.46
CA GLY A 149 -9.49 -13.86 -4.62
C GLY A 149 -10.38 -14.87 -5.34
N GLU A 150 -10.13 -15.03 -6.63
CA GLU A 150 -10.70 -16.08 -7.48
C GLU A 150 -9.58 -16.76 -8.30
N LEU A 151 -9.80 -18.02 -8.67
CA LEU A 151 -8.91 -18.77 -9.57
C LEU A 151 -9.50 -18.79 -10.98
N THR A 152 -8.73 -18.44 -11.99
CA THR A 152 -9.29 -18.18 -13.34
C THR A 152 -8.98 -19.25 -14.38
N ASN A 153 -8.15 -20.25 -14.10
CA ASN A 153 -7.71 -21.27 -15.09
C ASN A 153 -7.46 -22.68 -14.50
N VAL A 154 -8.33 -23.17 -13.61
CA VAL A 154 -8.24 -24.56 -13.11
C VAL A 154 -8.85 -25.53 -14.12
N THR A 155 -8.10 -26.57 -14.51
CA THR A 155 -8.57 -27.60 -15.46
C THR A 155 -8.37 -29.00 -14.90
N SER A 156 -8.91 -30.03 -15.56
CA SER A 156 -8.63 -31.43 -15.21
C SER A 156 -7.16 -31.83 -15.32
N ASN A 157 -6.34 -31.04 -16.01
CA ASN A 157 -4.90 -31.28 -16.18
C ASN A 157 -4.04 -30.51 -15.17
N THR A 158 -4.65 -29.71 -14.29
CA THR A 158 -3.92 -29.01 -13.21
C THR A 158 -3.26 -30.05 -12.30
N PRO A 159 -1.92 -30.06 -12.16
CA PRO A 159 -1.24 -31.03 -11.32
C PRO A 159 -1.66 -30.91 -9.84
N SER A 160 -1.83 -32.03 -9.17
CA SER A 160 -2.09 -32.04 -7.72
C SER A 160 -0.88 -31.48 -6.95
N GLY A 161 -1.16 -30.77 -5.86
CA GLY A 161 -0.16 -30.21 -4.95
C GLY A 161 -0.66 -28.93 -4.28
N THR A 162 0.14 -28.40 -3.36
CA THR A 162 -0.09 -27.08 -2.77
C THR A 162 0.43 -26.00 -3.71
N TYR A 163 -0.34 -24.93 -3.87
CA TYR A 163 0.05 -23.76 -4.66
C TYR A 163 0.03 -22.54 -3.77
N SER A 164 1.11 -21.75 -3.77
CA SER A 164 1.24 -20.56 -2.94
C SER A 164 1.65 -19.33 -3.75
N GLY A 165 1.28 -18.15 -3.23
CA GLY A 165 1.60 -16.84 -3.77
C GLY A 165 1.55 -15.79 -2.67
N ALA A 166 1.93 -14.56 -2.97
CA ALA A 166 1.90 -13.48 -1.99
C ALA A 166 1.69 -12.11 -2.66
N ILE A 167 0.91 -11.28 -1.98
CA ILE A 167 0.68 -9.87 -2.34
C ILE A 167 1.55 -9.01 -1.43
N THR A 168 2.21 -8.00 -2.00
CA THR A 168 2.80 -6.92 -1.20
C THR A 168 1.89 -5.72 -1.28
N ILE A 169 1.40 -5.23 -0.14
CA ILE A 169 0.51 -4.07 -0.02
C ILE A 169 1.32 -2.90 0.52
N ARG A 170 1.11 -1.72 -0.06
CA ARG A 170 1.68 -0.45 0.40
C ARG A 170 0.56 0.54 0.63
N VAL A 171 0.63 1.20 1.79
CA VAL A 171 -0.29 2.27 2.17
C VAL A 171 0.53 3.53 2.41
N SER A 172 0.10 4.66 1.85
CA SER A 172 0.71 5.97 2.03
C SER A 172 -0.36 7.01 2.33
N TYR A 173 -0.02 8.04 3.11
CA TYR A 173 -0.90 9.20 3.23
C TYR A 173 -1.08 9.89 1.88
N ASP A 174 -2.28 10.43 1.67
CA ASP A 174 -2.58 11.29 0.54
C ASP A 174 -2.23 12.72 0.93
N ASP A 175 -1.04 13.17 0.54
CA ASP A 175 -0.51 14.50 0.85
C ASP A 175 -1.08 15.59 -0.09
N SER A 176 -2.15 15.30 -0.85
CA SER A 176 -2.76 16.26 -1.81
C SER A 176 -3.71 17.29 -1.18
N LEU A 177 -3.69 17.45 0.15
CA LEU A 177 -4.45 18.45 0.89
C LEU A 177 -3.72 19.81 1.02
#